data_AF-A0A4P8RDE1-F1
#
_entry.id   AF-A0A4P8RDE1-F1
#
_cell.length_a   1.000
_cell.length_b   1.000
_cell.length_c   1.000
_cell.angle_alpha   90.00
_cell.angle_beta   90.00
_cell.angle_gamma   90.00
#
_symmetry.space_group_name_H-M   'P 1'
#
loop_
_entity.id
_entity.type
_entity.pdbx_description
1 polymer ?
#
loop_
_entity_poly.entity_id
_entity_poly.type
_entity_poly.pdbx_seq_one_letter_code
_entity_poly.pdbx_strand_id
1 'polypeptide(L)'
;MGNNESTDITIFRQICEVNDLNPEMIMEEVEARFAEKAAGDTKAELLIRTAFEHKANQLLESVIQEHIAEDGSYTQRSEYKIDADPVAPSFLINEDYIRSSYGDAEAERIIEVLGQVKLPIRA
;
A
#
# COMPACT_ATOMS: atom_id res chain seq x y z
N MET A 1 -28.21 -11.40 -2.06
CA MET A 1 -26.86 -10.84 -2.28
C MET A 1 -26.76 -9.64 -1.37
N GLY A 2 -25.93 -9.65 -0.31
CA GLY A 2 -25.95 -8.53 0.64
C GLY A 2 -25.03 -8.57 1.87
N ASN A 3 -24.23 -9.63 2.08
CA ASN A 3 -23.37 -9.71 3.28
C ASN A 3 -21.86 -9.55 3.01
N ASN A 4 -21.41 -9.55 1.74
CA ASN A 4 -19.99 -9.48 1.40
C ASN A 4 -19.47 -8.04 1.30
N GLU A 5 -20.20 -7.12 0.66
CA GLU A 5 -19.73 -5.72 0.52
C GLU A 5 -19.49 -5.00 1.85
N SER A 6 -20.27 -5.31 2.91
CA SER A 6 -20.04 -4.69 4.23
C SER A 6 -18.76 -5.20 4.89
N THR A 7 -18.42 -6.47 4.68
CA THR A 7 -17.22 -7.10 5.24
C THR A 7 -15.98 -6.57 4.53
N ASP A 8 -16.04 -6.45 3.20
CA ASP A 8 -14.90 -6.02 2.39
C ASP A 8 -14.54 -4.54 2.64
N ILE A 9 -15.54 -3.67 2.84
CA ILE A 9 -15.33 -2.27 3.24
C ILE A 9 -14.79 -2.16 4.67
N THR A 10 -15.14 -3.11 5.55
CA THR A 10 -14.66 -3.11 6.94
C THR A 10 -13.14 -3.30 7.00
N ILE A 11 -12.60 -4.23 6.19
CA ILE A 11 -11.16 -4.51 6.15
C ILE A 11 -10.39 -3.29 5.63
N PHE A 12 -10.88 -2.64 4.57
CA PHE A 12 -10.32 -1.37 4.12
C PHE A 12 -10.28 -0.31 5.23
N ARG A 13 -11.38 -0.12 5.97
CA ARG A 13 -11.44 0.85 7.07
C ARG A 13 -10.46 0.52 8.19
N GLN A 14 -10.32 -0.75 8.55
CA GLN A 14 -9.34 -1.19 9.53
C GLN A 14 -7.91 -0.90 9.07
N ILE A 15 -7.59 -1.15 7.80
CA ILE A 15 -6.27 -0.80 7.22
C ILE A 15 -6.02 0.69 7.35
N CYS A 16 -7.00 1.53 7.00
CA CYS A 16 -6.88 2.97 7.15
C CYS A 16 -6.66 3.38 8.62
N GLU A 17 -7.42 2.79 9.54
CA GLU A 17 -7.30 3.08 10.97
C GLU A 17 -5.91 2.72 11.52
N VAL A 18 -5.41 1.51 11.30
CA VAL A 18 -4.12 1.07 11.88
C VAL A 18 -2.91 1.77 11.25
N ASN A 19 -3.06 2.34 10.05
CA ASN A 19 -2.03 3.06 9.32
C ASN A 19 -2.17 4.59 9.37
N ASP A 20 -3.15 5.10 10.12
CA ASP A 20 -3.44 6.53 10.28
C ASP A 20 -3.75 7.25 8.94
N LEU A 21 -4.53 6.61 8.06
CA LEU A 21 -4.94 7.13 6.75
C LEU A 21 -6.36 7.68 6.76
N ASN A 22 -6.65 8.61 5.83
CA ASN A 22 -8.00 9.12 5.61
C ASN A 22 -8.76 8.22 4.62
N PRO A 23 -9.79 7.46 5.07
CA PRO A 23 -10.53 6.57 4.19
C PRO A 23 -11.38 7.29 3.14
N GLU A 24 -11.89 8.50 3.41
CA GLU A 24 -12.75 9.24 2.48
C GLU A 24 -11.95 9.69 1.25
N MET A 25 -10.75 10.22 1.49
CA MET A 25 -9.82 10.62 0.43
C MET A 25 -9.47 9.45 -0.51
N ILE A 26 -9.22 8.26 0.06
CA ILE A 26 -8.89 7.06 -0.73
C ILE A 26 -10.12 6.55 -1.50
N MET A 27 -11.32 6.62 -0.90
CA MET A 27 -12.56 6.27 -1.60
C MET A 27 -12.79 7.16 -2.81
N GLU A 28 -12.64 8.48 -2.66
CA GLU A 28 -12.75 9.46 -3.75
C GLU A 28 -11.71 9.21 -4.84
N GLU A 29 -10.46 8.92 -4.45
CA GLU A 29 -9.39 8.59 -5.39
C GLU A 29 -9.71 7.33 -6.21
N VAL A 30 -10.16 6.26 -5.55
CA VAL A 30 -10.50 5.00 -6.24
C VAL A 30 -11.69 5.21 -7.17
N GLU A 31 -12.70 5.96 -6.74
CA GLU A 31 -13.85 6.29 -7.59
C GLU A 31 -13.47 7.13 -8.80
N ALA A 32 -12.56 8.10 -8.64
CA ALA A 32 -12.06 8.93 -9.72
C ALA A 32 -11.15 8.16 -10.70
N ARG A 33 -10.25 7.31 -10.19
CA ARG A 33 -9.27 6.57 -10.99
C ARG A 33 -9.82 5.33 -11.67
N PHE A 34 -10.81 4.68 -11.06
CA PHE A 34 -11.37 3.40 -11.52
C PHE A 34 -12.87 3.50 -11.82
N ALA A 35 -13.31 4.66 -12.32
CA ALA A 35 -14.69 4.89 -12.74
C ALA A 35 -15.19 3.85 -13.74
N GLU A 36 -14.30 3.37 -14.63
CA GLU A 36 -14.48 2.15 -15.41
C GLU A 36 -13.69 1.03 -14.74
N LYS A 37 -14.37 0.16 -13.98
CA LYS A 37 -13.73 -0.98 -13.29
C LYS A 37 -12.83 -1.73 -14.27
N ALA A 38 -11.52 -1.76 -14.00
CA ALA A 38 -10.62 -2.65 -14.69
C ALA A 38 -11.15 -4.09 -14.55
N ALA A 39 -11.21 -4.84 -15.65
CA ALA A 39 -11.75 -6.19 -15.63
C ALA A 39 -10.89 -7.09 -14.73
N GLY A 40 -11.40 -7.44 -13.54
CA GLY A 40 -10.76 -8.41 -12.65
C GLY A 40 -10.87 -8.05 -11.17
N ASP A 41 -10.67 -6.79 -10.81
CA ASP A 41 -10.60 -6.37 -9.40
C ASP A 41 -11.95 -5.86 -8.88
N THR A 42 -12.28 -6.26 -7.65
CA THR A 42 -13.40 -5.73 -6.88
C THR A 42 -13.09 -4.33 -6.35
N LYS A 43 -14.14 -3.54 -6.04
CA LYS A 43 -13.96 -2.21 -5.42
C LYS A 43 -13.15 -2.30 -4.12
N ALA A 44 -13.33 -3.37 -3.35
CA ALA A 44 -12.61 -3.57 -2.10
C ALA A 44 -11.13 -3.86 -2.30
N GLU A 45 -10.77 -4.71 -3.26
CA GLU A 45 -9.36 -4.95 -3.61
C GLU A 45 -8.67 -3.67 -4.06
N LEU A 46 -9.35 -2.83 -4.85
CA LEU A 46 -8.82 -1.52 -5.24
C LEU A 46 -8.60 -0.61 -4.02
N LEU A 47 -9.58 -0.52 -3.12
CA LEU A 47 -9.49 0.29 -1.89
C LEU A 47 -8.34 -0.19 -0.98
N ILE A 48 -8.24 -1.49 -0.74
CA ILE A 48 -7.21 -2.12 0.09
C ILE A 48 -5.83 -1.87 -0.51
N ARG A 49 -5.68 -2.09 -1.82
CA ARG A 49 -4.43 -1.84 -2.54
C ARG A 49 -4.02 -0.37 -2.42
N THR A 50 -4.93 0.55 -2.72
CA THR A 50 -4.65 1.99 -2.64
C THR A 50 -4.31 2.43 -1.22
N ALA A 51 -4.95 1.88 -0.19
CA ALA A 51 -4.60 2.19 1.21
C ALA A 51 -3.16 1.79 1.55
N PHE A 52 -2.76 0.56 1.21
CA PHE A 52 -1.37 0.14 1.43
C PHE A 52 -0.36 0.95 0.63
N GLU A 53 -0.68 1.29 -0.61
CA GLU A 53 0.18 2.16 -1.44
C GLU A 53 0.35 3.55 -0.83
N HIS A 54 -0.73 4.17 -0.33
CA HIS A 54 -0.66 5.46 0.35
C HIS A 54 0.28 5.40 1.55
N LYS A 55 0.14 4.39 2.40
CA LYS A 55 1.03 4.24 3.56
C LYS A 55 2.47 4.00 3.17
N ALA A 56 2.71 3.09 2.22
CA ALA A 56 4.05 2.79 1.75
C ALA A 56 4.73 4.03 1.16
N ASN A 57 4.01 4.80 0.34
CA ASN A 57 4.55 6.03 -0.25
C ASN A 57 4.85 7.08 0.82
N GLN A 58 3.95 7.30 1.79
CA GLN A 58 4.18 8.22 2.90
C GLN A 58 5.45 7.86 3.70
N LEU A 59 5.69 6.55 3.93
CA LEU A 59 6.87 6.06 4.63
C LEU A 59 8.14 6.21 3.79
N LEU A 60 8.08 5.87 2.50
CA LEU A 60 9.21 6.00 1.58
C LEU A 60 9.60 7.47 1.35
N GLU A 61 8.64 8.39 1.29
CA GLU A 61 8.93 9.83 1.18
C GLU A 61 9.85 10.32 2.30
N SER A 62 9.75 9.75 3.51
CA SER A 62 10.62 10.10 4.63
C SER A 62 12.09 9.70 4.42
N VAL A 63 12.34 8.64 3.64
CA VAL A 63 13.70 8.18 3.30
C VAL A 63 14.23 8.92 2.07
N ILE A 64 13.35 9.14 1.08
CA ILE A 64 13.68 9.73 -0.21
C ILE A 64 13.99 11.23 -0.09
N GLN A 65 13.29 11.98 0.78
CA GLN A 65 13.59 13.40 1.00
C GLN A 65 15.00 13.64 1.55
N GLU A 66 15.61 12.65 2.20
CA GLU A 66 16.99 12.74 2.71
C GLU A 66 18.06 12.43 1.65
N HIS A 67 17.71 11.72 0.55
CA HIS A 67 18.66 11.18 -0.43
C HIS A 67 18.21 11.47 -1.87
N ILE A 68 18.03 12.75 -2.22
CA ILE A 68 17.69 13.15 -3.59
C ILE A 68 18.84 12.78 -4.54
N ALA A 69 18.64 11.72 -5.33
CA ALA A 69 19.08 11.72 -6.72
C ALA A 69 18.02 12.50 -7.53
N GLU A 70 18.47 13.51 -8.27
CA GLU A 70 17.65 14.50 -9.01
C GLU A 70 16.80 13.92 -10.16
N ASP A 71 16.74 12.60 -10.35
CA ASP A 71 16.10 12.00 -11.52
C ASP A 71 14.65 11.52 -11.28
N GLY A 72 14.14 11.61 -10.05
CA GLY A 72 12.71 11.41 -9.74
C GLY A 72 12.18 10.02 -10.14
N SER A 73 13.05 9.04 -10.34
CA SER A 73 12.72 7.74 -10.93
C SER A 73 12.63 6.63 -9.88
N TYR A 74 11.75 6.79 -8.88
CA TYR A 74 11.18 5.64 -8.16
C TYR A 74 10.04 5.04 -9.01
N THR A 75 10.39 4.61 -10.23
CA THR A 75 9.44 4.01 -11.17
C THR A 75 9.77 2.54 -11.35
N GLN A 76 9.39 1.75 -10.34
CA GLN A 76 8.80 0.42 -10.47
C GLN A 76 8.66 -0.12 -9.06
N ARG A 77 7.44 -0.10 -8.50
CA ARG A 77 7.03 -0.58 -7.17
C ARG A 77 7.40 -2.06 -6.95
N SER A 78 8.70 -2.34 -6.88
CA SER A 78 9.29 -3.67 -6.82
C SER A 78 9.83 -3.96 -5.43
N GLU A 79 9.92 -2.92 -4.59
CA GLU A 79 10.29 -2.94 -3.17
C GLU A 79 9.26 -3.68 -2.32
N TYR A 80 8.01 -3.77 -2.79
CA TYR A 80 6.95 -4.48 -2.08
C TYR A 80 5.91 -5.07 -3.04
N LYS A 81 5.15 -6.04 -2.53
CA LYS A 81 3.99 -6.63 -3.19
C LYS A 81 2.77 -6.52 -2.27
N ILE A 82 1.63 -6.22 -2.87
CA ILE A 82 0.35 -6.13 -2.17
C ILE A 82 -0.59 -7.22 -2.72
N ASP A 83 -1.03 -8.09 -1.83
CA ASP A 83 -2.22 -8.91 -2.04
C ASP A 83 -3.40 -8.19 -1.37
N ALA A 84 -4.37 -7.80 -2.20
CA ALA A 84 -5.49 -6.97 -1.78
C ALA A 84 -6.77 -7.77 -1.51
N ASP A 85 -6.67 -9.11 -1.44
CA ASP A 85 -7.79 -9.97 -1.04
C ASP A 85 -8.39 -9.46 0.29
N PRO A 86 -9.68 -9.10 0.35
CA PRO A 86 -10.33 -8.60 1.57
C PRO A 86 -10.36 -9.62 2.71
N VAL A 87 -10.41 -10.92 2.42
CA VAL A 87 -10.26 -11.97 3.42
C VAL A 87 -8.80 -12.07 3.88
N ALA A 88 -7.94 -11.90 2.89
CA ALA A 88 -6.52 -12.20 2.77
C ALA A 88 -5.42 -11.15 2.99
N PRO A 89 -5.65 -9.86 3.37
CA PRO A 89 -4.78 -8.79 2.87
C PRO A 89 -3.34 -8.94 3.37
N SER A 90 -2.37 -8.75 2.47
CA SER A 90 -0.96 -8.88 2.79
C SER A 90 -0.08 -7.82 2.11
N PHE A 91 0.99 -7.48 2.80
CA PHE A 91 2.02 -6.56 2.36
C PHE A 91 3.38 -7.24 2.55
N LEU A 92 4.06 -7.55 1.45
CA LEU A 92 5.33 -8.26 1.46
C LEU A 92 6.44 -7.35 0.96
N ILE A 93 7.45 -7.13 1.79
CA ILE A 93 8.66 -6.39 1.42
C ILE A 93 9.58 -7.33 0.61
N ASN A 94 10.07 -6.83 -0.52
CA ASN A 94 11.00 -7.53 -1.38
C ASN A 94 12.45 -7.14 -1.01
N GLU A 95 12.92 -7.65 0.11
CA GLU A 95 14.25 -7.32 0.63
C GLU A 95 15.38 -7.63 -0.35
N ASP A 96 15.28 -8.72 -1.11
CA ASP A 96 16.28 -9.10 -2.11
C ASP A 96 16.41 -8.02 -3.19
N TYR A 97 15.28 -7.55 -3.72
CA TYR A 97 15.29 -6.45 -4.69
C TYR A 97 15.86 -5.18 -4.08
N ILE A 98 15.42 -4.81 -2.88
CA ILE A 98 15.86 -3.60 -2.20
C ILE A 98 17.39 -3.65 -1.98
N ARG A 99 17.92 -4.72 -1.40
CA ARG A 99 19.37 -4.88 -1.17
C ARG A 99 20.19 -4.95 -2.46
N SER A 100 19.60 -5.43 -3.55
CA SER A 100 20.28 -5.48 -4.86
C SER A 100 20.27 -4.13 -5.60
N SER A 101 19.30 -3.28 -5.31
CA SER A 101 19.04 -2.03 -6.04
C SER A 101 19.53 -0.79 -5.31
N TYR A 102 19.59 -0.85 -3.97
CA TYR A 102 20.02 0.23 -3.09
C TYR A 102 21.29 -0.17 -2.32
N GLY A 103 22.11 0.80 -1.91
CA GLY A 103 23.29 0.52 -1.08
C GLY A 103 22.91 0.03 0.32
N ASP A 104 23.77 -0.75 0.98
CA ASP A 104 23.46 -1.43 2.26
C ASP A 104 22.72 -0.56 3.30
N ALA A 105 23.23 0.65 3.56
CA ALA A 105 22.64 1.57 4.55
C ALA A 105 21.27 2.13 4.11
N GLU A 106 21.06 2.34 2.82
CA GLU A 106 19.79 2.82 2.27
C GLU A 106 18.77 1.68 2.20
N ALA A 107 19.22 0.50 1.78
CA ALA A 107 18.42 -0.71 1.75
C ALA A 107 17.87 -1.05 3.15
N GLU A 108 18.69 -0.98 4.19
CA GLU A 108 18.26 -1.17 5.58
C GLU A 108 17.18 -0.16 5.99
N ARG A 109 17.36 1.13 5.67
CA ARG A 109 16.36 2.16 5.97
C ARG A 109 15.05 1.92 5.24
N ILE A 110 15.08 1.59 3.95
CA ILE A 110 13.89 1.30 3.15
C ILE A 110 13.12 0.11 3.76
N ILE A 111 13.83 -0.96 4.10
CA ILE A 111 13.21 -2.15 4.72
C ILE A 111 12.61 -1.79 6.09
N GLU A 112 13.34 -1.02 6.92
CA GLU A 112 12.88 -0.60 8.23
C GLU A 112 11.61 0.26 8.15
N VAL A 113 11.56 1.25 7.25
CA VAL A 113 10.38 2.11 7.12
C VAL A 113 9.20 1.35 6.53
N LEU A 114 9.41 0.52 5.50
CA LEU A 114 8.32 -0.29 4.92
C LEU A 114 7.79 -1.31 5.92
N GLY A 115 8.63 -1.79 6.86
CA GLY A 115 8.22 -2.64 7.98
C GLY A 115 7.20 -2.01 8.93
N GLN A 116 6.98 -0.70 8.83
CA GLN A 116 5.99 0.02 9.62
C GLN A 116 4.57 -0.01 9.02
N VAL A 117 4.40 -0.55 7.81
CA VAL A 117 3.07 -0.81 7.24
C VAL A 117 2.37 -1.87 8.09
N LYS A 118 1.24 -1.49 8.70
CA LYS A 118 0.48 -2.39 9.58
C LYS A 118 -0.62 -3.11 8.82
N LEU A 119 -0.76 -4.40 9.09
CA LEU A 119 -1.87 -5.21 8.59
C LEU A 119 -3.09 -5.07 9.53
N PRO A 120 -4.31 -5.24 9.01
CA PRO A 120 -5.51 -5.19 9.83
C PRO A 120 -5.56 -6.39 10.77
N ILE A 121 -6.00 -6.17 12.01
CA ILE A 121 -6.19 -7.26 12.97
C ILE A 121 -7.46 -8.01 12.59
N ARG A 122 -7.31 -9.25 12.13
CA ARG A 122 -8.46 -10.14 11.94
C ARG A 122 -8.99 -10.56 13.31
N ALA A 123 -10.26 -10.24 13.59
CA ALA A 123 -10.98 -10.71 14.76
C ALA A 123 -11.36 -12.18 14.63
#